data_AF-A0A060CCA1-F1
#
_entry.id   AF-A0A060CCA1-F1
#
_cell.length_a   1.000
_cell.length_b   1.000
_cell.length_c   1.000
_cell.angle_alpha   90.00
_cell.angle_beta   90.00
_cell.angle_gamma   90.00
#
_symmetry.space_group_name_H-M   'P 1'
#
loop_
_entity.id
_entity.type
_entity.pdbx_description
1 polymer ?
#
loop_
_entity_poly.entity_id
_entity_poly.type
_entity_poly.pdbx_seq_one_letter_code
_entity_poly.pdbx_strand_id
1 'polypeptide(L)' 'MSEGWRVNAVNPEVVPESIRSAAANGITAEVPGEVTLDLTRAGLIDDPFDGENESHQQWIGDVDWRYNCRFMWHQDA' A
#
# COMPACT_ATOMS: atom_id res chain seq x y z
N MET A 1 3.09 -12.83 12.23
CA MET A 1 2.15 -13.04 11.12
C MET A 1 2.75 -12.38 9.88
N SER A 2 3.18 -13.17 8.89
CA SER A 2 3.90 -12.67 7.70
C SER A 2 3.04 -12.63 6.43
N GLU A 3 1.79 -13.11 6.49
CA GLU A 3 0.93 -13.30 5.31
C GLU A 3 -0.47 -12.73 5.54
N GLY A 4 -1.20 -12.51 4.45
CA GLY A 4 -2.60 -12.09 4.47
C GLY A 4 -2.83 -10.60 4.76
N TRP A 5 -1.78 -9.78 4.69
CA TRP A 5 -1.88 -8.33 4.86
C TRP A 5 -2.38 -7.64 3.60
N ARG A 6 -3.21 -6.62 3.80
CA ARG A 6 -3.65 -5.68 2.79
C ARG A 6 -3.46 -4.26 3.30
N VAL A 7 -3.17 -3.35 2.38
CA VAL A 7 -3.09 -1.91 2.66
C VAL A 7 -4.04 -1.16 1.74
N ASN A 8 -4.78 -0.19 2.27
CA ASN A 8 -5.65 0.69 1.49
C ASN A 8 -5.54 2.15 1.94
N ALA A 9 -5.76 3.08 1.01
CA ALA A 9 -5.85 4.50 1.30
C ALA A 9 -7.12 4.82 2.09
N VAL A 10 -7.01 5.69 3.11
CA VAL A 10 -8.13 6.17 3.93
C VAL A 10 -8.66 7.51 3.41
N ASN A 11 -7.79 8.33 2.84
CA ASN A 11 -8.05 9.61 2.17
C ASN A 11 -7.76 9.49 0.66
N PRO A 12 -8.51 8.67 -0.09
CA PRO A 12 -8.19 8.36 -1.49
C PRO A 12 -8.20 9.60 -2.39
N GLU A 13 -8.79 10.72 -1.99
CA GLU A 13 -8.74 12.01 -2.69
C GLU A 13 -7.32 12.53 -2.97
N VAL A 14 -6.33 12.14 -2.15
CA VAL A 14 -4.91 12.49 -2.31
C VAL A 14 -4.21 11.63 -3.37
N VAL A 15 -4.74 10.44 -3.65
CA VAL A 15 -4.17 9.48 -4.61
C VAL A 15 -4.43 9.92 -6.05
N PRO A 16 -3.46 9.80 -6.99
CA PRO A 16 -3.68 10.06 -8.41
C PRO A 16 -4.88 9.30 -8.98
N GLU A 17 -5.68 9.96 -9.82
CA GLU A 17 -6.94 9.42 -10.36
C GLU A 17 -6.78 8.06 -11.03
N SER A 18 -5.67 7.86 -11.74
CA SER A 18 -5.36 6.62 -12.48
C SER A 18 -5.33 5.37 -11.59
N ILE A 19 -4.96 5.52 -10.32
CA ILE A 19 -4.79 4.39 -9.38
C ILE A 19 -5.67 4.50 -8.13
N ARG A 20 -6.43 5.60 -8.00
CA ARG A 20 -7.27 5.91 -6.84
C ARG A 20 -8.18 4.75 -6.44
N SER A 21 -8.86 4.15 -7.42
CA SER A 21 -9.78 3.03 -7.16
C SER A 21 -9.04 1.81 -6.61
N ALA A 22 -7.88 1.47 -7.15
CA ALA A 22 -7.07 0.36 -6.67
C ALA A 22 -6.57 0.61 -5.24
N ALA A 23 -6.02 1.80 -4.97
CA ALA A 23 -5.55 2.18 -3.65
C ALA A 23 -6.68 2.21 -2.60
N ALA A 24 -7.88 2.66 -2.97
CA ALA A 24 -9.05 2.67 -2.09
C ALA A 24 -9.59 1.25 -1.79
N ASN A 25 -9.63 0.37 -2.79
CA ASN A 25 -10.07 -1.02 -2.64
C ASN A 25 -9.03 -1.91 -1.91
N GLY A 26 -7.79 -1.43 -1.88
CA GLY A 26 -6.66 -2.04 -1.22
C GLY A 26 -5.87 -3.00 -2.11
N ILE A 27 -4.59 -3.11 -1.79
CA ILE A 27 -3.61 -3.98 -2.44
C ILE A 27 -3.02 -4.97 -1.44
N THR A 28 -2.35 -6.00 -1.95
CA THR A 28 -1.54 -6.91 -1.12
C THR A 28 -0.41 -6.13 -0.47
N ALA A 29 -0.13 -6.41 0.81
CA ALA A 29 0.96 -5.80 1.55
C ALA A 29 1.90 -6.85 2.13
N GLU A 30 3.18 -6.53 2.21
CA GLU A 30 4.18 -7.32 2.95
C GLU A 30 4.42 -6.71 4.34
N VAL A 31 4.45 -7.55 5.37
CA VAL A 31 4.79 -7.13 6.75
C VAL A 31 5.79 -8.13 7.35
N PRO A 32 7.02 -7.68 7.73
CA PRO A 32 7.50 -6.30 7.69
C PRO A 32 7.72 -5.78 6.26
N GLY A 33 7.43 -4.50 6.02
CA GLY A 33 7.49 -3.87 4.70
C GLY A 33 7.09 -2.39 4.74
N GLU A 34 6.94 -1.80 3.56
CA GLU A 34 6.58 -0.40 3.34
C GLU A 34 5.59 -0.26 2.18
N VAL A 35 4.66 0.68 2.29
CA VAL A 35 3.60 0.89 1.30
C VAL A 35 4.15 1.26 -0.08
N THR A 36 5.27 2.00 -0.15
CA THR A 36 5.93 2.35 -1.40
C THR A 36 6.33 1.09 -2.17
N LEU A 37 6.92 0.10 -1.48
CA LEU A 37 7.29 -1.17 -2.08
C LEU A 37 6.07 -1.99 -2.50
N ASP A 38 4.98 -1.94 -1.72
CA ASP A 38 3.72 -2.62 -2.06
C ASP A 38 3.06 -2.03 -3.31
N LEU A 39 3.09 -0.70 -3.45
CA LEU A 39 2.63 0.01 -4.65
C LEU A 39 3.47 -0.34 -5.89
N THR A 40 4.80 -0.42 -5.75
CA THR A 40 5.69 -0.88 -6.84
C THR A 40 5.38 -2.32 -7.23
N ARG A 41 5.23 -3.24 -6.26
CA ARG A 41 4.87 -4.65 -6.52
C ARG A 41 3.51 -4.79 -7.20
N ALA A 42 2.57 -3.92 -6.85
CA ALA A 42 1.26 -3.87 -7.48
C ALA A 42 1.27 -3.21 -8.88
N GLY A 43 2.40 -2.64 -9.31
CA GLY A 43 2.54 -1.92 -10.58
C GLY A 43 1.74 -0.63 -10.64
N LEU A 44 1.50 0.01 -9.48
CA LEU A 44 0.71 1.24 -9.38
C LEU A 44 1.55 2.52 -9.39
N ILE A 45 2.86 2.40 -9.21
CA ILE A 45 3.82 3.49 -9.29
C ILE A 45 5.02 3.07 -10.12
N ASP A 46 5.70 4.04 -10.70
CA ASP A 46 6.96 3.81 -11.41
C ASP A 46 8.08 3.52 -10.40
N ASP A 47 9.21 2.98 -10.89
CA ASP A 47 10.38 2.74 -10.04
C ASP A 47 10.82 4.07 -9.41
N PRO A 48 10.76 4.22 -8.06
CA PRO A 48 11.11 5.47 -7.39
C PRO A 48 12.56 5.90 -7.62
N PHE A 49 13.46 4.96 -7.94
CA PHE A 49 14.88 5.23 -8.15
C PHE A 49 15.23 5.57 -9.60
N ASP A 50 14.27 5.55 -10.52
CA ASP A 50 14.47 5.96 -11.90
C ASP A 50 14.17 7.47 -12.07
N GLY A 51 15.20 8.24 -12.39
CA GLY A 51 15.10 9.68 -12.66
C GLY A 51 14.44 10.47 -11.53
N GLU A 52 13.37 11.18 -11.86
CA GLU A 52 12.64 12.10 -10.96
C GLU A 52 11.34 11.48 -10.43
N ASN A 53 11.14 10.16 -10.57
CA ASN A 53 9.90 9.50 -10.18
C ASN A 53 9.59 9.66 -8.68
N GLU A 54 10.60 9.66 -7.81
CA GLU A 54 10.44 9.94 -6.38
C GLU A 54 9.69 11.27 -6.14
N SER A 55 10.10 12.34 -6.82
CA SER A 55 9.49 13.66 -6.71
C SER A 55 8.02 13.66 -7.14
N HIS A 56 7.68 12.92 -8.21
CA HIS A 56 6.30 12.78 -8.69
C HIS A 56 5.42 11.91 -7.77
N GLN A 57 6.04 11.12 -6.91
CA GLN A 57 5.38 10.13 -6.05
C GLN A 57 5.32 10.56 -4.58
N GLN A 58 5.66 11.81 -4.26
CA GLN A 58 5.62 12.35 -2.88
C GLN A 58 4.22 12.28 -2.23
N TRP A 59 3.15 12.28 -3.03
CA TRP A 59 1.78 12.11 -2.54
C TRP A 59 1.60 10.85 -1.68
N ILE A 60 2.44 9.82 -1.85
CA ILE A 60 2.40 8.59 -1.05
C ILE A 60 2.55 8.89 0.45
N GLY A 61 3.36 9.88 0.82
CA GLY A 61 3.57 10.30 2.21
C GLY A 61 2.41 11.11 2.79
N ASP A 62 1.56 11.70 1.93
CA ASP A 62 0.38 12.47 2.31
C ASP A 62 -0.88 11.60 2.45
N VAL A 63 -0.79 10.32 2.08
CA VAL A 63 -1.89 9.35 2.21
C VAL A 63 -1.85 8.69 3.58
N ASP A 64 -3.00 8.69 4.24
CA ASP A 64 -3.25 7.87 5.42
C ASP A 64 -3.48 6.42 4.98
N TRP A 65 -2.54 5.54 5.33
CA TRP A 65 -2.59 4.12 4.94
C TRP A 65 -3.13 3.25 6.08
N ARG A 66 -4.10 2.39 5.75
CA ARG A 66 -4.65 1.40 6.68
C ARG A 66 -4.18 0.00 6.31
N TYR A 67 -3.41 -0.62 7.20
CA TYR A 67 -3.07 -2.02 7.13
C TYR A 67 -4.13 -2.87 7.84
N ASN A 68 -4.51 -3.99 7.23
CA ASN A 68 -5.37 -4.98 7.84
C ASN A 68 -4.94 -6.39 7.45
N CYS A 69 -5.08 -7.34 8.37
CA CYS A 69 -5.01 -8.76 8.07
C CYS A 69 -6.11 -9.50 8.85
N ARG A 70 -6.41 -10.72 8.40
CA ARG A 70 -7.26 -11.65 9.13
C ARG A 70 -6.44 -12.87 9.49
N PHE A 71 -6.65 -13.38 10.69
CA PHE A 71 -5.97 -14.56 11.16
C PHE A 71 -6.89 -15.48 11.94
N MET A 72 -6.59 -16.77 11.86
CA MET A 72 -7.23 -17.75 12.72
C MET A 72 -6.51 -17.75 14.06
N TRP A 73 -7.28 -17.53 15.11
CA TRP A 73 -6.79 -17.69 16.47
C TRP A 73 -7.12 -19.10 16.96
N HIS A 74 -6.16 -19.71 17.65
CA HIS A 74 -6.35 -20.98 18.35
C HIS A 74 -6.01 -20.76 19.82
N GLN A 75 -6.87 -21.26 20.70
CA GLN A 75 -6.61 -21.25 22.14
C GLN A 75 -5.70 -22.43 22.48
N ASP A 76 -4.57 -22.16 23.13
CA ASP A 76 -3.76 -23.22 23.73
C ASP A 76 -4.46 -23.72 25.00
N ALA A 77 -4.52 -25.05 25.17
CA ALA A 77 -5.20 -25.74 26.27
C ALA A 77 -4.39 -25.73 27.57
#